data_AF-A0A1S2WAJ8-F1
#
_entry.id   AF-A0A1S2WAJ8-F1
#
_cell.length_a   1.000
_cell.length_b   1.000
_cell.length_c   1.000
_cell.angle_alpha   90.00
_cell.angle_beta   90.00
_cell.angle_gamma   90.00
#
_symmetry.space_group_name_H-M   'P 1'
#
loop_
_entity.id
_entity.type
_entity.pdbx_description
1 polymer ?
#
loop_
_entity_poly.entity_id
_entity_poly.type
_entity_poly.pdbx_seq_one_letter_code
_entity_poly.pdbx_strand_id
1 'polypeptide(L)'
;MNSLNISIGNEIKRIRQERNWTQSELCQDICSQAEISKIENGHNSPTVDLLQQIAERLEVPISNLLENKAEIETFNRFDHMLLKLTREGHYDQIQKYEVQKSNSISSETMLLLEYYRIISDYRMDKFDYRTTSVKLSRLTEKGELKFESPGLYLRIKMALAILYAENFDYKQAEKIYADLEDIDFRNDIEMRTQQLKIIYNHAKLLFKVGKFDKGLTVTQEGIQLSVHLHNFSYMAHLYYQKGEFFEELYGLEANTCQSYMMAYELFSAFQMFRYADIVKDVKKNFLFSSITKTE
;
A
#
# COMPACT_ATOMS: atom_id res chain seq x y z
N MET A 1 9.45 24.01 17.94
CA MET A 1 8.34 23.38 18.68
C MET A 1 8.10 22.02 18.08
N ASN A 2 7.89 20.98 18.89
CA ASN A 2 7.74 19.62 18.40
C ASN A 2 6.38 19.51 17.67
N SER A 3 6.38 19.23 16.37
CA SER A 3 5.16 19.18 15.54
C SER A 3 4.13 18.19 16.09
N LEU A 4 4.63 17.10 16.69
CA LEU A 4 3.82 16.06 17.32
C LEU A 4 2.99 16.60 18.51
N ASN A 5 3.58 17.44 19.36
CA ASN A 5 2.87 17.97 20.54
C ASN A 5 1.70 18.88 20.13
N ILE A 6 1.90 19.65 19.06
CA ILE A 6 0.86 20.51 18.49
C ILE A 6 -0.25 19.64 17.90
N SER A 7 0.09 18.56 17.18
CA SER A 7 -0.88 17.62 16.64
C SER A 7 -1.72 16.95 17.74
N ILE A 8 -1.07 16.42 18.79
CA ILE A 8 -1.74 15.81 19.95
C ILE A 8 -2.69 16.80 20.60
N GLY A 9 -2.23 18.02 20.88
CA GLY A 9 -3.05 19.07 21.49
C GLY A 9 -4.27 19.44 20.66
N ASN A 10 -4.09 19.60 19.35
CA ASN A 10 -5.17 19.89 18.42
C ASN A 10 -6.21 18.77 18.35
N GLU A 11 -5.77 17.50 18.35
CA GLU A 11 -6.68 16.36 18.28
C GLU A 11 -7.49 16.19 19.58
N ILE A 12 -6.85 16.34 20.75
CA ILE A 12 -7.53 16.37 22.05
C ILE A 12 -8.61 17.46 22.03
N LYS A 13 -8.25 18.67 21.61
CA LYS A 13 -9.16 19.81 21.53
C LYS A 13 -10.34 19.54 20.58
N ARG A 14 -10.08 18.96 19.40
CA ARG A 14 -11.09 18.62 18.40
C ARG A 14 -12.12 17.63 18.97
N ILE A 15 -11.66 16.51 19.52
CA ILE A 15 -12.55 15.47 20.06
C ILE A 15 -13.34 16.02 21.26
N ARG A 16 -12.70 16.79 22.14
CA ARG A 16 -13.38 17.44 23.27
C ARG A 16 -14.51 18.37 22.79
N GLN A 17 -14.25 19.18 21.77
CA GLN A 17 -15.23 20.11 21.20
C GLN A 17 -16.38 19.38 20.49
N GLU A 18 -16.10 18.28 19.78
CA GLU A 18 -17.14 17.44 19.18
C GLU A 18 -18.09 16.84 20.22
N ARG A 19 -17.59 16.62 21.44
CA ARG A 19 -18.37 16.16 22.59
C ARG A 19 -19.00 17.31 23.41
N ASN A 20 -18.82 18.56 22.99
CA ASN A 20 -19.26 19.77 23.71
C ASN A 20 -18.75 19.87 25.16
N TRP A 21 -17.56 19.32 25.45
CA TRP A 21 -16.96 19.38 26.78
C TRP A 21 -16.08 20.62 26.96
N THR A 22 -16.06 21.15 28.17
CA THR A 22 -15.13 22.16 28.66
C THR A 22 -13.80 21.53 29.05
N GLN A 23 -12.74 22.34 29.13
CA GLN A 23 -11.43 21.85 29.60
C GLN A 23 -11.48 21.33 31.05
N SER A 24 -12.35 21.90 31.88
CA SER A 24 -12.59 21.45 33.26
C SER A 24 -13.25 20.07 33.33
N GLU A 25 -14.21 19.79 32.46
CA GLU A 25 -14.86 18.47 32.38
C GLU A 25 -13.87 17.41 31.89
N LEU A 26 -13.01 17.76 30.93
CA LEU A 26 -11.96 16.86 30.45
C LEU A 26 -10.93 16.56 31.54
N CYS A 27 -10.47 17.58 32.30
CA CYS A 27 -9.38 17.41 33.26
C CYS A 27 -9.79 16.81 34.61
N GLN A 28 -11.09 16.70 34.89
CA GLN A 28 -11.61 16.26 36.19
C GLN A 28 -10.99 14.92 36.61
N ASP A 29 -10.45 14.86 37.83
CA ASP A 29 -9.76 13.71 38.43
C ASP A 29 -8.55 13.18 37.64
N ILE A 30 -8.04 13.95 36.68
CA ILE A 30 -6.88 13.61 35.84
C ILE A 30 -5.73 14.60 36.08
N CYS A 31 -5.99 15.88 35.85
CA CYS A 31 -4.99 16.93 35.97
C CYS A 31 -5.62 18.32 36.15
N SER A 32 -4.82 19.37 36.19
CA SER A 32 -5.33 20.74 36.27
C SER A 32 -5.90 21.21 34.92
N GLN A 33 -6.92 22.07 34.94
CA GLN A 33 -7.46 22.70 33.73
C GLN A 33 -6.36 23.47 32.96
N ALA A 34 -5.42 24.09 33.69
CA ALA A 34 -4.27 24.78 33.10
C ALA A 34 -3.33 23.83 32.34
N GLU A 35 -3.17 22.59 32.81
CA GLU A 35 -2.41 21.53 32.14
C GLU A 35 -3.03 21.22 30.77
N ILE A 36 -4.34 20.94 30.73
CA ILE A 36 -5.08 20.68 29.49
C ILE A 36 -4.97 21.85 28.53
N SER A 37 -5.14 23.09 29.02
CA SER A 37 -5.00 24.27 28.16
C SER A 37 -3.60 24.38 27.54
N LYS A 38 -2.54 24.10 28.29
CA LYS A 38 -1.17 24.11 27.74
C LYS A 38 -0.95 22.98 26.73
N ILE A 39 -1.48 21.79 27.00
CA ILE A 39 -1.43 20.64 26.09
C ILE A 39 -2.16 20.97 24.78
N GLU A 40 -3.41 21.42 24.86
CA GLU A 40 -4.24 21.75 23.69
C GLU A 40 -3.64 22.85 22.81
N ASN A 41 -2.87 23.76 23.40
CA ASN A 41 -2.17 24.82 22.67
C ASN A 41 -0.74 24.41 22.25
N GLY A 42 -0.33 23.15 22.43
CA GLY A 42 0.99 22.65 22.04
C GLY A 42 2.17 23.19 22.87
N HIS A 43 1.90 23.81 24.02
CA HIS A 43 2.90 24.41 24.89
C HIS A 43 3.46 23.41 25.92
N ASN A 44 2.76 22.30 26.17
CA ASN A 44 3.23 21.23 27.04
C ASN A 44 3.06 19.86 26.38
N SER A 45 4.04 18.97 26.56
CA SER A 45 3.95 17.57 26.12
C SER A 45 3.38 16.75 27.27
N PRO A 46 2.24 16.06 27.11
CA PRO A 46 1.76 15.16 28.15
C PRO A 46 2.72 13.97 28.31
N THR A 47 2.79 13.41 29.53
CA THR A 47 3.40 12.09 29.73
C THR A 47 2.53 11.01 29.11
N VAL A 48 3.08 9.82 28.87
CA VAL A 48 2.31 8.69 28.33
C VAL A 48 1.13 8.34 29.24
N ASP A 49 1.34 8.32 30.56
CA ASP A 49 0.29 8.04 31.54
C ASP A 49 -0.84 9.09 31.50
N LEU A 50 -0.49 10.37 31.39
CA LEU A 50 -1.48 11.45 31.29
C LEU A 50 -2.24 11.36 29.96
N LEU A 51 -1.54 11.11 28.86
CA LEU A 51 -2.16 10.95 27.55
C LEU A 51 -3.11 9.74 27.52
N GLN A 52 -2.76 8.64 28.18
CA GLN A 52 -3.61 7.46 28.33
C GLN A 52 -4.89 7.79 29.11
N GLN A 53 -4.79 8.48 30.25
CA GLN A 53 -5.96 8.91 31.03
C GLN A 53 -6.88 9.84 30.23
N ILE A 54 -6.29 10.76 29.45
CA ILE A 54 -7.05 11.65 28.56
C ILE A 54 -7.75 10.83 27.47
N ALA A 55 -7.06 9.87 26.85
CA ALA A 55 -7.64 9.01 25.81
C ALA A 55 -8.81 8.18 26.34
N GLU A 56 -8.67 7.60 27.55
CA GLU A 56 -9.73 6.87 28.24
C GLU A 56 -10.94 7.75 28.53
N ARG A 57 -10.73 8.97 29.03
CA ARG A 57 -11.80 9.93 29.28
C ARG A 57 -12.52 10.33 28.00
N LEU A 58 -11.78 10.46 26.90
CA LEU A 58 -12.31 10.72 25.57
C LEU A 58 -12.84 9.46 24.89
N GLU A 59 -12.77 8.29 25.53
CA GLU A 59 -13.19 6.97 25.01
C GLU A 59 -12.66 6.68 23.60
N VAL A 60 -11.39 7.02 23.37
CA VAL A 60 -10.68 6.74 22.12
C VAL A 60 -9.40 5.96 22.42
N PRO A 61 -8.93 5.11 21.49
CA PRO A 61 -7.60 4.53 21.60
C PRO A 61 -6.54 5.63 21.64
N ILE A 62 -5.49 5.44 22.47
CA ILE A 62 -4.39 6.41 22.56
C ILE A 62 -3.70 6.66 21.20
N SER A 63 -3.67 5.66 20.32
CA SER A 63 -3.16 5.78 18.94
C SER A 63 -3.84 6.90 18.17
N ASN A 64 -5.16 7.08 18.34
CA ASN A 64 -5.90 8.13 17.64
C ASN A 64 -5.43 9.55 18.01
N LEU A 65 -4.85 9.73 19.21
CA LEU A 65 -4.31 11.02 19.63
C LEU A 65 -2.89 11.27 19.10
N LEU A 66 -2.16 10.19 18.80
CA LEU A 66 -0.78 10.23 18.29
C LEU A 66 -0.73 10.36 16.76
N GLU A 67 -1.79 9.98 16.06
CA GLU A 67 -1.89 10.10 14.60
C GLU A 67 -2.01 11.56 14.14
N ASN A 68 -1.09 11.98 13.26
CA ASN A 68 -1.22 13.25 12.56
C ASN A 68 -2.08 13.08 11.30
N LYS A 69 -3.41 13.10 11.48
CA LYS A 69 -4.38 12.90 10.38
C LYS A 69 -4.18 13.86 9.20
N ALA A 70 -3.82 15.11 9.47
CA ALA A 70 -3.59 16.11 8.42
C ALA A 70 -2.37 15.76 7.55
N GLU A 71 -1.33 15.20 8.17
CA GLU A 71 -0.13 14.71 7.48
C GLU A 71 -0.44 13.47 6.65
N ILE A 72 -1.20 12.51 7.21
CA ILE A 72 -1.67 11.31 6.48
C ILE A 72 -2.53 11.70 5.26
N GLU A 73 -3.49 12.60 5.43
CA GLU A 73 -4.34 13.09 4.34
C GLU A 73 -3.50 13.80 3.27
N THR A 74 -2.55 14.62 3.69
CA THR A 74 -1.62 15.30 2.78
C THR A 74 -0.79 14.29 1.99
N PHE A 75 -0.23 13.28 2.67
CA PHE A 75 0.53 12.20 2.04
C PHE A 75 -0.32 11.45 1.00
N ASN A 76 -1.53 11.02 1.38
CA ASN A 76 -2.43 10.28 0.50
C ASN A 76 -2.84 11.07 -0.73
N ARG A 77 -3.19 12.35 -0.56
CA ARG A 77 -3.50 13.25 -1.68
C ARG A 77 -2.31 13.40 -2.61
N PHE A 78 -1.11 13.52 -2.03
CA PHE A 78 0.13 13.65 -2.78
C PHE A 78 0.48 12.38 -3.57
N ASP A 79 0.34 11.21 -2.94
CA ASP A 79 0.53 9.93 -3.59
C ASP A 79 -0.43 9.72 -4.76
N HIS A 80 -1.72 10.02 -4.55
CA HIS A 80 -2.73 9.94 -5.61
C HIS A 80 -2.38 10.82 -6.82
N MET A 81 -1.93 12.06 -6.58
CA MET A 81 -1.52 12.98 -7.62
C MET A 81 -0.30 12.43 -8.40
N LEU A 82 0.76 12.01 -7.70
CA LEU A 82 1.98 11.49 -8.33
C LEU A 82 1.74 10.18 -9.09
N LEU A 83 0.91 9.30 -8.55
CA LEU A 83 0.50 8.06 -9.20
C LEU A 83 -0.26 8.34 -10.49
N LYS A 84 -1.18 9.32 -10.48
CA LYS A 84 -1.93 9.73 -11.67
C LYS A 84 -0.99 10.25 -12.76
N LEU A 85 -0.09 11.18 -12.42
CA LEU A 85 0.91 11.70 -13.36
C LEU A 85 1.79 10.59 -13.94
N THR A 86 2.22 9.63 -13.11
CA THR A 86 3.05 8.49 -13.54
C THR A 86 2.30 7.60 -14.54
N ARG A 87 1.00 7.36 -14.33
CA ARG A 87 0.15 6.55 -15.22
C ARG A 87 -0.15 7.24 -16.55
N GLU A 88 -0.29 8.56 -16.52
CA GLU A 88 -0.54 9.40 -17.70
C GLU A 88 0.75 9.75 -18.46
N GLY A 89 1.92 9.31 -17.98
CA GLY A 89 3.23 9.56 -18.61
C GLY A 89 3.73 10.99 -18.43
N HIS A 90 3.16 11.77 -17.52
CA HIS A 90 3.51 13.17 -17.26
C HIS A 90 4.74 13.31 -16.34
N TYR A 91 5.83 12.64 -16.69
CA TYR A 91 7.07 12.56 -15.88
C TYR A 91 7.75 13.91 -15.67
N ASP A 92 7.73 14.80 -16.67
CA ASP A 92 8.28 16.16 -16.56
C ASP A 92 7.62 16.98 -15.44
N GLN A 93 6.33 16.77 -15.19
CA GLN A 93 5.60 17.50 -14.15
C GLN A 93 6.05 17.05 -12.75
N ILE A 94 6.32 15.75 -12.58
CA ILE A 94 6.86 15.19 -11.32
C ILE A 94 8.24 15.77 -11.02
N GLN A 95 9.08 15.92 -12.05
CA GLN A 95 10.43 16.49 -11.90
C GLN A 95 10.41 17.98 -11.52
N LYS A 96 9.52 18.75 -12.15
CA LYS A 96 9.34 20.18 -11.88
C LYS A 96 8.55 20.48 -10.62
N TYR A 97 8.00 19.46 -9.95
CA TYR A 97 7.21 19.67 -8.74
C TYR A 97 8.11 20.23 -7.63
N GLU A 98 7.93 21.49 -7.28
CA GLU A 98 8.62 22.11 -6.14
C GLU A 98 7.76 22.04 -4.89
N VAL A 99 8.35 21.52 -3.82
CA VAL A 99 7.72 21.52 -2.50
C VAL A 99 7.75 22.95 -1.97
N GLN A 100 6.59 23.61 -1.95
CA GLN A 100 6.47 24.94 -1.37
C GLN A 100 6.82 24.89 0.12
N LYS A 101 7.78 25.72 0.55
CA LYS A 101 8.27 25.83 1.94
C LYS A 101 7.16 26.11 2.98
N SER A 102 5.98 26.58 2.56
CA SER A 102 4.88 26.98 3.45
C SER A 102 4.04 25.80 3.95
N ASN A 103 4.09 24.64 3.29
CA ASN A 103 3.49 23.41 3.79
C ASN A 103 4.61 22.59 4.43
N SER A 104 4.52 22.27 5.72
CA SER A 104 5.47 21.36 6.36
C SER A 104 5.27 19.95 5.81
N ILE A 105 5.86 19.68 4.64
CA ILE A 105 5.84 18.35 4.03
C ILE A 105 6.68 17.42 4.91
N SER A 106 6.12 16.26 5.24
CA SER A 106 6.80 15.26 6.06
C SER A 106 8.03 14.67 5.38
N SER A 107 8.95 14.14 6.19
CA SER A 107 10.10 13.37 5.67
C SER A 107 9.65 12.23 4.76
N GLU A 108 8.58 11.53 5.16
CA GLU A 108 7.98 10.45 4.39
C GLU A 108 7.44 10.92 3.02
N THR A 109 6.72 12.05 2.99
CA THR A 109 6.20 12.62 1.73
C THR A 109 7.35 13.08 0.81
N MET A 110 8.45 13.59 1.37
CA MET A 110 9.65 13.91 0.61
C MET A 110 10.29 12.67 -0.01
N LEU A 111 10.38 11.58 0.73
CA LEU A 111 10.90 10.30 0.22
C LEU A 111 9.98 9.73 -0.86
N LEU A 112 8.66 9.87 -0.72
CA LEU A 112 7.70 9.49 -1.75
C LEU A 112 7.95 10.26 -3.06
N LEU A 113 8.19 11.58 -2.98
CA LEU A 113 8.54 12.39 -4.15
C LEU A 113 9.84 11.91 -4.79
N GLU A 114 10.88 11.65 -3.99
CA GLU A 114 12.17 11.16 -4.48
C GLU A 114 12.02 9.80 -5.18
N TYR A 115 11.22 8.90 -4.63
CA TYR A 115 10.84 7.63 -5.26
C TYR A 115 10.23 7.85 -6.65
N TYR A 116 9.20 8.68 -6.77
CA TYR A 116 8.54 8.93 -8.07
C TYR A 116 9.46 9.64 -9.06
N ARG A 117 10.37 10.50 -8.61
CA ARG A 117 11.39 11.14 -9.46
C ARG A 117 12.37 10.12 -10.04
N ILE A 118 12.86 9.18 -9.23
CA ILE A 118 13.74 8.11 -9.73
C ILE A 118 13.04 7.27 -10.79
N ILE A 119 11.78 6.88 -10.57
CA ILE A 119 10.99 6.16 -11.57
C ILE A 119 10.80 7.00 -12.83
N SER A 120 10.51 8.29 -12.68
CA SER A 120 10.34 9.22 -13.80
C SER A 120 11.62 9.35 -14.62
N ASP A 121 12.79 9.47 -13.99
CA ASP A 121 14.06 9.56 -14.69
C ASP A 121 14.40 8.29 -15.48
N TYR A 122 14.06 7.11 -14.93
CA TYR A 122 14.19 5.84 -15.65
C TYR A 122 13.25 5.78 -16.86
N ARG A 123 11.97 6.17 -16.69
CA ARG A 123 10.98 6.16 -17.79
C ARG A 123 11.25 7.20 -18.88
N MET A 124 12.06 8.21 -18.58
CA MET A 124 12.54 9.23 -19.52
C MET A 124 13.93 8.90 -20.08
N ASP A 125 14.42 7.66 -19.91
CA ASP A 125 15.72 7.19 -20.40
C ASP A 125 16.93 8.02 -19.90
N LYS A 126 16.81 8.70 -18.76
CA LYS A 126 17.93 9.47 -18.18
C LYS A 126 18.93 8.60 -17.42
N PHE A 127 18.46 7.47 -16.89
CA PHE A 127 19.28 6.50 -16.17
C PHE A 127 19.00 5.09 -16.69
N ASP A 128 20.04 4.25 -16.72
CA ASP A 128 19.88 2.82 -16.95
C ASP A 128 19.29 2.11 -15.73
N TYR A 129 18.90 0.85 -15.91
CA TYR A 129 18.28 0.06 -14.84
C TYR A 129 19.22 -0.16 -13.65
N ARG A 130 20.55 -0.22 -13.87
CA ARG A 130 21.55 -0.41 -12.81
C ARG A 130 21.69 0.82 -11.94
N THR A 131 21.76 2.01 -12.55
CA THR A 131 21.82 3.29 -11.83
C THR A 131 20.52 3.52 -11.08
N THR A 132 19.39 3.19 -11.71
CA THR A 132 18.06 3.28 -11.11
C THR A 132 17.94 2.35 -9.90
N SER A 133 18.41 1.12 -10.00
CA SER A 133 18.37 0.17 -8.89
C SER A 133 19.22 0.62 -7.71
N VAL A 134 20.42 1.16 -7.94
CA VAL A 134 21.25 1.75 -6.87
C VAL A 134 20.55 2.93 -6.20
N LYS A 135 19.92 3.82 -6.97
CA LYS A 135 19.18 4.98 -6.41
C LYS A 135 18.00 4.53 -5.55
N LEU A 136 17.20 3.56 -6.02
CA LEU A 136 16.09 3.00 -5.26
C LEU A 136 16.56 2.26 -3.99
N SER A 137 17.63 1.47 -4.08
CA SER A 137 18.21 0.78 -2.90
C SER A 137 18.68 1.78 -1.85
N ARG A 138 19.34 2.87 -2.26
CA ARG A 138 19.76 3.93 -1.35
C ARG A 138 18.58 4.59 -0.63
N LEU A 139 17.41 4.72 -1.26
CA LEU A 139 16.21 5.20 -0.55
C LEU A 139 15.83 4.28 0.61
N THR A 140 15.95 2.96 0.43
CA THR A 140 15.65 2.00 1.50
C THR A 140 16.71 1.95 2.60
N GLU A 141 17.92 2.44 2.33
CA GLU A 141 19.04 2.53 3.27
C GLU A 141 19.10 3.88 4.02
N LYS A 142 18.33 4.89 3.58
CA LYS A 142 18.23 6.17 4.29
C LYS A 142 17.45 5.96 5.58
N GLY A 143 18.18 5.83 6.70
CA GLY A 143 17.60 5.68 8.03
C GLY A 143 16.89 4.34 8.21
N GLU A 144 15.98 4.29 9.18
CA GLU A 144 15.19 3.12 9.52
C GLU A 144 13.88 3.07 8.72
N LEU A 145 13.92 3.32 7.40
CA LEU A 145 12.72 3.43 6.54
C LEU A 145 11.76 2.24 6.68
N LYS A 146 12.31 1.03 6.87
CA LYS A 146 11.53 -0.19 7.11
C LYS A 146 10.58 -0.06 8.31
N PHE A 147 10.98 0.70 9.33
CA PHE A 147 10.22 0.92 10.57
C PHE A 147 9.44 2.25 10.53
N GLU A 148 10.04 3.31 9.95
CA GLU A 148 9.43 4.64 9.86
C GLU A 148 8.31 4.72 8.82
N SER A 149 8.48 4.07 7.66
CA SER A 149 7.46 3.99 6.60
C SER A 149 7.49 2.61 5.91
N PRO A 150 6.92 1.58 6.58
CA PRO A 150 6.89 0.22 6.06
C PRO A 150 6.21 0.14 4.68
N GLY A 151 5.11 0.88 4.48
CA GLY A 151 4.38 0.90 3.21
C GLY A 151 5.23 1.42 2.03
N LEU A 152 6.00 2.49 2.24
CA LEU A 152 6.90 3.02 1.20
C LEU A 152 8.08 2.07 0.96
N TYR A 153 8.63 1.46 2.01
CA TYR A 153 9.67 0.44 1.89
C TYR A 153 9.24 -0.72 0.99
N LEU A 154 8.07 -1.31 1.23
CA LEU A 154 7.53 -2.41 0.40
C LEU A 154 7.31 -1.97 -1.03
N ARG A 155 6.81 -0.74 -1.23
CA ARG A 155 6.62 -0.15 -2.56
C ARG A 155 7.94 -0.04 -3.34
N ILE A 156 9.00 0.44 -2.70
CA ILE A 156 10.33 0.56 -3.33
C ILE A 156 10.87 -0.83 -3.67
N LYS A 157 10.74 -1.82 -2.78
CA LYS A 157 11.16 -3.20 -3.05
C LYS A 157 10.41 -3.82 -4.23
N MET A 158 9.09 -3.65 -4.31
CA MET A 158 8.30 -4.10 -5.46
C MET A 158 8.75 -3.40 -6.75
N ALA A 159 9.02 -2.09 -6.70
CA ALA A 159 9.52 -1.35 -7.86
C ALA A 159 10.89 -1.85 -8.33
N LEU A 160 11.81 -2.17 -7.41
CA LEU A 160 13.09 -2.80 -7.72
C LEU A 160 12.90 -4.17 -8.39
N ALA A 161 12.01 -5.02 -7.86
CA ALA A 161 11.75 -6.32 -8.45
C ALA A 161 11.16 -6.21 -9.87
N ILE A 162 10.23 -5.27 -10.10
CA ILE A 162 9.68 -4.97 -11.43
C ILE A 162 10.78 -4.47 -12.37
N LEU A 163 11.64 -3.55 -11.91
CA LEU A 163 12.75 -3.00 -12.69
C LEU A 163 13.70 -4.11 -13.16
N TYR A 164 14.10 -5.02 -12.26
CA TYR A 164 14.94 -6.16 -12.63
C TYR A 164 14.23 -7.10 -13.60
N ALA A 165 12.95 -7.39 -13.38
CA ALA A 165 12.16 -8.26 -14.26
C ALA A 165 11.95 -7.68 -15.67
N GLU A 166 11.73 -6.36 -15.79
CA GLU A 166 11.64 -5.66 -17.08
C GLU A 166 12.96 -5.73 -17.87
N ASN A 167 14.09 -5.90 -17.17
CA ASN A 167 15.43 -5.99 -17.75
C ASN A 167 15.97 -7.43 -17.77
N PHE A 168 15.09 -8.43 -17.68
CA PHE A 168 15.42 -9.86 -17.74
C PHE A 168 16.35 -10.37 -16.63
N ASP A 169 16.61 -9.58 -15.58
CA ASP A 169 17.39 -9.99 -14.40
C ASP A 169 16.47 -10.67 -13.37
N TYR A 170 15.91 -11.80 -13.76
CA TYR A 170 14.94 -12.52 -12.95
C TYR A 170 15.53 -13.03 -11.63
N LYS A 171 16.84 -13.31 -11.59
CA LYS A 171 17.52 -13.76 -10.37
C LYS A 171 17.45 -12.71 -9.27
N GLN A 172 17.69 -11.44 -9.59
CA GLN A 172 17.56 -10.36 -8.59
C GLN A 172 16.10 -10.10 -8.22
N ALA A 173 15.18 -10.16 -9.19
CA ALA A 173 13.76 -9.99 -8.92
C ALA A 173 13.21 -11.06 -7.95
N GLU A 174 13.57 -12.33 -8.15
CA GLU A 174 13.16 -13.43 -7.26
C GLU A 174 13.74 -13.30 -5.86
N LYS A 175 15.02 -12.90 -5.75
CA LYS A 175 15.65 -12.66 -4.45
C LYS A 175 14.87 -11.64 -3.63
N ILE A 176 14.43 -10.54 -4.27
CA ILE A 176 13.65 -9.51 -3.58
C ILE A 176 12.32 -10.05 -3.08
N TYR A 177 11.60 -10.87 -3.86
CA TYR A 177 10.35 -11.45 -3.39
C TYR A 177 10.54 -12.46 -2.27
N ALA A 178 11.61 -13.27 -2.31
CA ALA A 178 11.97 -14.14 -1.19
C ALA A 178 12.21 -13.33 0.10
N ASP A 179 12.98 -12.24 0.01
CA ASP A 179 13.23 -11.33 1.14
C ASP A 179 11.93 -10.66 1.66
N LEU A 180 10.93 -10.44 0.78
CA LEU A 180 9.63 -9.87 1.15
C LEU A 180 8.69 -10.89 1.79
N GLU A 181 8.77 -12.15 1.41
CA GLU A 181 7.98 -13.25 1.98
C GLU A 181 8.39 -13.54 3.44
N ASP A 182 9.67 -13.34 3.78
CA ASP A 182 10.20 -13.53 5.13
C ASP A 182 9.80 -12.42 6.12
N ILE A 183 9.17 -11.33 5.66
CA ILE A 183 8.76 -10.24 6.54
C ILE A 183 7.50 -10.64 7.30
N ASP A 184 7.59 -10.67 8.63
CA ASP A 184 6.44 -10.97 9.49
C ASP A 184 5.49 -9.77 9.60
N PHE A 185 4.36 -9.85 8.90
CA PHE A 185 3.29 -8.86 8.95
C PHE A 185 2.13 -9.25 9.89
N ARG A 186 2.27 -10.29 10.73
CA ARG A 186 1.13 -10.87 11.47
C ARG A 186 0.36 -9.89 12.36
N ASN A 187 1.03 -8.87 12.89
CA ASN A 187 0.44 -7.95 13.87
C ASN A 187 -0.08 -6.63 13.29
N ASP A 188 -0.01 -6.44 11.96
CA ASP A 188 -0.39 -5.17 11.31
C ASP A 188 -1.33 -5.43 10.12
N ILE A 189 -2.61 -5.07 10.29
CA ILE A 189 -3.67 -5.27 9.29
C ILE A 189 -3.40 -4.47 8.00
N GLU A 190 -2.84 -3.27 8.12
CA GLU A 190 -2.53 -2.43 6.97
C GLU A 190 -1.40 -3.07 6.14
N MET A 191 -0.39 -3.60 6.82
CA MET A 191 0.69 -4.33 6.16
C MET A 191 0.23 -5.67 5.56
N ARG A 192 -0.71 -6.37 6.21
CA ARG A 192 -1.32 -7.59 5.64
C ARG A 192 -2.08 -7.30 4.35
N THR A 193 -2.67 -6.12 4.22
CA THR A 193 -3.27 -5.69 2.96
C THR A 193 -2.22 -5.50 1.86
N GLN A 194 -1.02 -5.01 2.21
CA GLN A 194 0.10 -4.92 1.25
C GLN A 194 0.63 -6.29 0.82
N GLN A 195 0.52 -7.33 1.66
CA GLN A 195 0.91 -8.70 1.27
C GLN A 195 0.14 -9.19 0.05
N LEU A 196 -1.15 -8.88 -0.09
CA LEU A 196 -1.94 -9.27 -1.27
C LEU A 196 -1.36 -8.71 -2.57
N LYS A 197 -0.89 -7.45 -2.52
CA LYS A 197 -0.23 -6.80 -3.65
C LYS A 197 1.13 -7.42 -3.96
N ILE A 198 1.90 -7.76 -2.92
CA ILE A 198 3.20 -8.44 -3.06
C ILE A 198 2.99 -9.81 -3.72
N ILE A 199 2.05 -10.60 -3.22
CA ILE A 199 1.69 -11.92 -3.76
C ILE A 199 1.28 -11.82 -5.22
N TYR A 200 0.40 -10.87 -5.56
CA TYR A 200 0.00 -10.64 -6.95
C TYR A 200 1.19 -10.28 -7.84
N ASN A 201 2.07 -9.36 -7.41
CA ASN A 201 3.23 -8.97 -8.21
C ASN A 201 4.27 -10.10 -8.33
N HIS A 202 4.44 -10.92 -7.29
CA HIS A 202 5.29 -12.12 -7.32
C HIS A 202 4.72 -13.16 -8.31
N ALA A 203 3.41 -13.40 -8.28
CA ALA A 203 2.75 -14.27 -9.25
C ALA A 203 2.99 -13.79 -10.69
N LYS A 204 2.86 -12.48 -10.98
CA LYS A 204 3.21 -11.94 -12.31
C LYS A 204 4.67 -12.19 -12.71
N LEU A 205 5.60 -12.09 -11.76
CA LEU A 205 7.00 -12.41 -12.01
C LEU A 205 7.16 -13.90 -12.36
N LEU A 206 6.59 -14.79 -11.55
CA LEU A 206 6.69 -16.24 -11.76
C LEU A 206 6.12 -16.65 -13.13
N PHE A 207 5.05 -16.00 -13.58
CA PHE A 207 4.52 -16.19 -14.92
C PHE A 207 5.54 -15.81 -16.00
N LYS A 208 6.17 -14.63 -15.90
CA LYS A 208 7.21 -14.18 -16.84
C LYS A 208 8.44 -15.10 -16.88
N VAL A 209 8.78 -15.72 -15.74
CA VAL A 209 9.95 -16.62 -15.61
C VAL A 209 9.60 -18.06 -16.03
N GLY A 210 8.32 -18.38 -16.26
CA GLY A 210 7.87 -19.73 -16.61
C GLY A 210 7.78 -20.70 -15.43
N LYS A 211 7.77 -20.20 -14.18
CA LYS A 211 7.65 -21.02 -12.97
C LYS A 211 6.18 -21.21 -12.59
N PHE A 212 5.44 -21.91 -13.44
CA PHE A 212 3.98 -21.96 -13.35
C PHE A 212 3.45 -22.68 -12.11
N ASP A 213 4.01 -23.83 -11.73
CA ASP A 213 3.59 -24.56 -10.52
C ASP A 213 3.71 -23.71 -9.24
N LYS A 214 4.87 -23.07 -9.06
CA LYS A 214 5.09 -22.15 -7.93
C LYS A 214 4.12 -20.97 -7.98
N GLY A 215 3.88 -20.43 -9.18
CA GLY A 215 2.92 -19.35 -9.39
C GLY A 215 1.49 -19.73 -9.00
N LEU A 216 1.09 -20.97 -9.28
CA LEU A 216 -0.20 -21.50 -8.86
C LEU A 216 -0.32 -21.61 -7.34
N THR A 217 0.73 -22.09 -6.65
CA THR A 217 0.78 -22.11 -5.18
C THR A 217 0.64 -20.70 -4.60
N VAL A 218 1.46 -19.75 -5.07
CA VAL A 218 1.46 -18.36 -4.60
C VAL A 218 0.10 -17.68 -4.82
N THR A 219 -0.55 -17.90 -5.96
CA THR A 219 -1.89 -17.34 -6.23
C THR A 219 -2.96 -17.96 -5.33
N GLN A 220 -2.88 -19.25 -5.02
CA GLN A 220 -3.80 -19.91 -4.09
C GLN A 220 -3.64 -19.37 -2.67
N GLU A 221 -2.40 -19.20 -2.20
CA GLU A 221 -2.11 -18.57 -0.91
C GLU A 221 -2.68 -17.14 -0.83
N GLY A 222 -2.50 -16.34 -1.88
CA GLY A 222 -3.07 -14.99 -1.95
C GLY A 222 -4.60 -14.96 -1.89
N ILE A 223 -5.27 -15.92 -2.53
CA ILE A 223 -6.73 -16.06 -2.49
C ILE A 223 -7.20 -16.43 -1.08
N GLN A 224 -6.53 -17.39 -0.44
CA GLN A 224 -6.83 -17.79 0.96
C GLN A 224 -6.62 -16.62 1.92
N LEU A 225 -5.52 -15.88 1.76
CA LEU A 225 -5.23 -14.70 2.57
C LEU A 225 -6.29 -13.62 2.37
N SER A 226 -6.74 -13.37 1.12
CA SER A 226 -7.80 -12.40 0.82
C SER A 226 -9.10 -12.72 1.59
N VAL A 227 -9.49 -14.01 1.62
CA VAL A 227 -10.66 -14.47 2.38
C VAL A 227 -10.47 -14.28 3.87
N HIS A 228 -9.32 -14.68 4.42
CA HIS A 228 -9.02 -14.56 5.85
C HIS A 228 -9.01 -13.11 6.33
N LEU A 229 -8.51 -12.18 5.52
CA LEU A 229 -8.47 -10.75 5.84
C LEU A 229 -9.79 -10.03 5.55
N HIS A 230 -10.78 -10.70 4.95
CA HIS A 230 -11.97 -10.07 4.38
C HIS A 230 -11.65 -8.90 3.44
N ASN A 231 -10.52 -9.00 2.72
CA ASN A 231 -10.04 -7.97 1.81
C ASN A 231 -9.97 -8.53 0.38
N PHE A 232 -10.86 -8.05 -0.47
CA PHE A 232 -11.04 -8.57 -1.83
C PHE A 232 -10.39 -7.71 -2.92
N SER A 233 -9.59 -6.71 -2.54
CA SER A 233 -8.99 -5.73 -3.48
C SER A 233 -8.17 -6.36 -4.61
N TYR A 234 -7.51 -7.49 -4.35
CA TYR A 234 -6.73 -8.24 -5.35
C TYR A 234 -7.38 -9.58 -5.77
N MET A 235 -8.55 -9.93 -5.22
CA MET A 235 -9.16 -11.25 -5.43
C MET A 235 -9.39 -11.55 -6.93
N ALA A 236 -10.00 -10.61 -7.65
CA ALA A 236 -10.25 -10.74 -9.09
C ALA A 236 -8.94 -10.90 -9.90
N HIS A 237 -7.92 -10.11 -9.54
CA HIS A 237 -6.60 -10.16 -10.17
C HIS A 237 -5.88 -11.49 -9.93
N LEU A 238 -6.02 -12.06 -8.73
CA LEU A 238 -5.43 -13.35 -8.37
C LEU A 238 -6.12 -14.51 -9.09
N TYR A 239 -7.45 -14.47 -9.24
CA TYR A 239 -8.16 -15.47 -10.06
C TYR A 239 -7.77 -15.38 -11.54
N TYR A 240 -7.60 -14.17 -12.07
CA TYR A 240 -7.11 -14.00 -13.44
C TYR A 240 -5.72 -14.61 -13.61
N GLN A 241 -4.80 -14.28 -12.69
CA GLN A 241 -3.43 -14.81 -12.73
C GLN A 241 -3.37 -16.33 -12.55
N LYS A 242 -4.23 -16.88 -11.69
CA LYS A 242 -4.43 -18.33 -11.51
C LYS A 242 -4.91 -18.99 -12.81
N GLY A 243 -5.82 -18.34 -13.54
CA GLY A 243 -6.25 -18.76 -14.87
C GLY A 243 -5.11 -18.81 -15.86
N GLU A 244 -4.23 -17.79 -15.88
CA GLU A 244 -3.04 -17.78 -16.75
C GLU A 244 -2.10 -18.95 -16.44
N PHE A 245 -1.88 -19.28 -15.16
CA PHE A 245 -1.08 -20.44 -14.81
C PHE A 245 -1.70 -21.77 -15.24
N PHE A 246 -3.02 -21.93 -15.05
CA PHE A 246 -3.69 -23.15 -15.49
C PHE A 246 -3.73 -23.29 -17.01
N GLU A 247 -3.84 -22.18 -17.74
CA GLU A 247 -3.79 -22.19 -19.20
C GLU A 247 -2.43 -22.67 -19.72
N GLU A 248 -1.33 -22.18 -19.13
CA GLU A 248 0.03 -22.62 -19.53
C GLU A 248 0.30 -24.09 -19.15
N LEU A 249 -0.23 -24.56 -18.02
CA LEU A 249 0.01 -25.92 -17.54
C LEU A 249 -0.89 -26.97 -18.20
N TYR A 250 -2.16 -26.63 -18.45
CA TYR A 250 -3.21 -27.60 -18.78
C TYR A 250 -4.09 -27.16 -19.96
N GLY A 251 -3.97 -25.93 -20.45
CA GLY A 251 -4.77 -25.42 -21.56
C GLY A 251 -6.25 -25.23 -21.21
N LEU A 252 -7.13 -25.62 -22.14
CA LEU A 252 -8.59 -25.48 -22.00
C LEU A 252 -9.18 -26.60 -21.13
N GLU A 253 -9.12 -26.41 -19.82
CA GLU A 253 -9.71 -27.32 -18.83
C GLU A 253 -10.68 -26.61 -17.88
N ALA A 254 -11.44 -27.41 -17.13
CA ALA A 254 -12.44 -26.93 -16.19
C ALA A 254 -11.88 -25.91 -15.17
N ASN A 255 -10.68 -26.17 -14.64
CA ASN A 255 -10.03 -25.29 -13.67
C ASN A 255 -9.59 -23.96 -14.29
N THR A 256 -9.13 -23.97 -15.55
CA THR A 256 -8.78 -22.77 -16.31
C THR A 256 -10.03 -21.92 -16.55
N CYS A 257 -11.10 -22.53 -17.07
CA CYS A 257 -12.38 -21.86 -17.32
C CYS A 257 -12.98 -21.28 -16.04
N GLN A 258 -12.99 -22.06 -14.95
CA GLN A 258 -13.49 -21.59 -13.65
C GLN A 258 -12.69 -20.39 -13.14
N SER A 259 -11.36 -20.39 -13.28
CA SER A 259 -10.52 -19.30 -12.80
C SER A 259 -10.78 -18.00 -13.55
N TYR A 260 -10.88 -18.05 -14.89
CA TYR A 260 -11.23 -16.87 -15.68
C TYR A 260 -12.68 -16.41 -15.49
N MET A 261 -13.62 -17.35 -15.31
CA MET A 261 -15.00 -17.01 -14.99
C MET A 261 -15.08 -16.24 -13.66
N MET A 262 -14.42 -16.74 -12.61
CA MET A 262 -14.36 -16.05 -11.32
C MET A 262 -13.73 -14.66 -11.44
N ALA A 263 -12.66 -14.51 -12.22
CA ALA A 263 -12.05 -13.22 -12.46
C ALA A 263 -13.02 -12.24 -13.12
N TYR A 264 -13.71 -12.66 -14.19
CA TYR A 264 -14.69 -11.85 -14.90
C TYR A 264 -15.86 -11.42 -14.01
N GLU A 265 -16.45 -12.35 -13.27
CA GLU A 265 -17.57 -12.09 -12.36
C GLU A 265 -17.17 -11.11 -11.25
N LEU A 266 -16.00 -11.30 -10.64
CA LEU A 266 -15.50 -10.40 -9.60
C LEU A 266 -15.18 -9.00 -10.13
N PHE A 267 -14.53 -8.89 -11.30
CA PHE A 267 -14.30 -7.59 -11.92
C PHE A 267 -15.61 -6.88 -12.24
N SER A 268 -16.61 -7.60 -12.73
CA SER A 268 -17.94 -7.06 -13.01
C SER A 268 -18.66 -6.60 -11.75
N ALA A 269 -18.68 -7.44 -10.70
CA ALA A 269 -19.30 -7.14 -9.41
C ALA A 269 -18.66 -5.93 -8.73
N PHE A 270 -17.34 -5.77 -8.85
CA PHE A 270 -16.60 -4.62 -8.30
C PHE A 270 -16.59 -3.40 -9.21
N GLN A 271 -17.38 -3.40 -10.30
CA GLN A 271 -17.48 -2.31 -11.28
C GLN A 271 -16.14 -1.93 -11.93
N MET A 272 -15.22 -2.89 -12.02
CA MET A 272 -13.94 -2.78 -12.69
C MET A 272 -14.09 -3.12 -14.19
N PHE A 273 -15.02 -2.46 -14.88
CA PHE A 273 -15.48 -2.85 -16.22
C PHE A 273 -14.36 -2.97 -17.25
N ARG A 274 -13.35 -2.08 -17.22
CA ARG A 274 -12.19 -2.19 -18.10
C ARG A 274 -11.47 -3.54 -17.98
N TYR A 275 -11.33 -4.07 -16.76
CA TYR A 275 -10.71 -5.38 -16.57
C TYR A 275 -11.66 -6.51 -16.98
N ALA A 276 -12.95 -6.40 -16.66
CA ALA A 276 -13.94 -7.37 -17.09
C ALA A 276 -13.99 -7.50 -18.63
N ASP A 277 -13.95 -6.39 -19.35
CA ASP A 277 -13.90 -6.33 -20.81
C ASP A 277 -12.63 -7.00 -21.35
N ILE A 278 -11.47 -6.74 -20.74
CA ILE A 278 -10.21 -7.42 -21.12
C ILE A 278 -10.33 -8.93 -20.96
N VAL A 279 -10.90 -9.43 -19.85
CA VAL A 279 -11.09 -10.88 -19.68
C VAL A 279 -12.04 -11.42 -20.73
N LYS A 280 -13.15 -10.72 -21.00
CA LYS A 280 -14.15 -11.13 -21.99
C LYS A 280 -13.58 -11.18 -23.42
N ASP A 281 -12.74 -10.22 -23.78
CA ASP A 281 -12.15 -10.11 -25.11
C ASP A 281 -11.01 -11.11 -25.30
N VAL A 282 -10.08 -11.17 -24.34
CA VAL A 282 -8.85 -11.98 -24.46
C VAL A 282 -9.11 -13.45 -24.14
N LYS A 283 -10.00 -13.74 -23.19
CA LYS A 283 -10.25 -15.10 -22.67
C LYS A 283 -11.65 -15.62 -23.01
N LYS A 284 -12.27 -15.09 -24.07
CA LYS A 284 -13.62 -15.46 -24.55
C LYS A 284 -13.85 -16.97 -24.62
N ASN A 285 -12.90 -17.72 -25.17
CA ASN A 285 -13.02 -19.16 -25.37
C ASN A 285 -13.18 -19.94 -24.06
N PHE A 286 -12.60 -19.44 -22.97
CA PHE A 286 -12.68 -20.05 -21.64
C PHE A 286 -13.98 -19.70 -20.89
N LEU A 287 -14.65 -18.60 -21.27
CA LEU A 287 -15.92 -18.18 -20.64
C LEU A 287 -17.13 -18.88 -21.24
N PHE A 288 -17.10 -19.17 -22.55
CA PHE A 288 -18.24 -19.73 -23.28
C PHE A 288 -18.08 -21.21 -23.66
N SER A 289 -16.94 -21.83 -23.31
CA SER A 289 -16.79 -23.27 -23.43
C SER A 289 -17.71 -23.96 -22.41
N SER A 290 -18.81 -24.54 -22.87
CA SER A 290 -19.56 -25.52 -22.09
C SER A 290 -18.60 -26.68 -21.81
N ILE A 291 -18.14 -26.81 -20.56
CA ILE A 291 -17.45 -28.01 -20.09
C ILE A 291 -18.52 -29.11 -20.16
N THR A 292 -18.57 -29.83 -21.28
CA THR A 292 -19.28 -31.10 -21.35
C THR A 292 -18.63 -31.98 -20.30
N LYS A 293 -19.29 -32.12 -19.15
CA LYS A 293 -19.02 -33.18 -18.19
C LYS A 293 -19.20 -34.49 -18.96
N THR A 294 -18.11 -35.08 -19.42
CA THR A 294 -18.07 -36.51 -19.67
C THR A 294 -18.13 -37.19 -18.31
N GLU A 295 -19.20 -37.95 -18.14
CA GLU A 295 -19.51 -38.82 -16.99
C GLU A 295 -18.39 -39.78 -16.62
#